data_AF-A0A8C9M393-F1
#
_entry.id   AF-A0A8C9M393-F1
#
_cell.length_a   1.000
_cell.length_b   1.000
_cell.length_c   1.000
_cell.angle_alpha   90.00
_cell.angle_beta   90.00
_cell.angle_gamma   90.00
#
_symmetry.space_group_name_H-M   'P 1'
#
loop_
_entity.id
_entity.type
_entity.pdbx_description
1 polymer ?
#
loop_
_entity_poly.entity_id
_entity_poly.type
_entity_poly.pdbx_seq_one_letter_code
_entity_poly.pdbx_strand_id
1 'polypeptide(L)'
;MYPFVFLIALCLGIASATIELDQSLDAQWIHWKATHGKQYGMNEGWRKAVWEKNMKMIEQHNREQSQGKHSFTMAMNGFGDMTNEEFRHMMNGLKIEKDEKGKMFKIPFFADIYVPVDRRQTPAVSPGRCASGWAFSATGALEGQMFRKTGKRVSLSVQNLLDCSWPQGNEGCNGGLMSNAFQYVKNNGGLDTEESYPYDGPCKYRPEHSAANVTAFENIPQQEEALMMAVANMGPISAAIDASLDTFRFYKEGIYYDPKCSSEDLNHGVLVVGYGFQGKESDNQKYWFVKNSWGADWGMDGYVKMAKDRDNHCGIATMASFPIV
;
A
#
# COMPACT_ATOMS: atom_id res chain seq x y z
N MET A 1 -44.93 47.50 -51.21
CA MET A 1 -44.17 47.76 -49.98
C MET A 1 -44.67 46.77 -48.92
N TYR A 2 -44.02 45.62 -48.80
CA TYR A 2 -44.27 44.60 -47.77
C TYR A 2 -42.89 44.15 -47.29
N PRO A 3 -42.53 44.32 -46.00
CA PRO A 3 -41.23 43.91 -45.51
C PRO A 3 -41.27 42.43 -45.12
N PHE A 4 -40.35 41.64 -45.67
CA PHE A 4 -40.04 40.29 -45.21
C PHE A 4 -39.26 40.40 -43.89
N VAL A 5 -39.80 39.80 -42.82
CA VAL A 5 -39.10 39.58 -41.55
C VAL A 5 -38.33 38.27 -41.66
N PHE A 6 -37.00 38.34 -41.72
CA PHE A 6 -36.12 37.17 -41.56
C PHE A 6 -35.94 36.88 -40.06
N LEU A 7 -36.46 35.74 -39.61
CA LEU A 7 -36.12 35.15 -38.31
C LEU A 7 -34.84 34.32 -38.48
N ILE A 8 -33.73 34.79 -37.91
CA ILE A 8 -32.50 34.01 -37.78
C ILE A 8 -32.60 33.22 -36.47
N ALA A 9 -32.78 31.91 -36.59
CA ALA A 9 -32.66 30.99 -35.46
C ALA A 9 -31.16 30.74 -35.18
N LEU A 10 -30.65 31.30 -34.09
CA LEU A 10 -29.34 30.93 -33.53
C LEU A 10 -29.46 29.58 -32.82
N CYS A 11 -29.06 28.49 -33.49
CA CYS A 11 -28.81 27.22 -32.81
C CYS A 11 -27.44 27.30 -32.12
N LEU A 12 -27.44 27.48 -30.80
CA LEU A 12 -26.28 27.25 -29.95
C LEU A 12 -25.96 25.74 -29.97
N GLY A 13 -24.93 25.36 -30.72
CA GLY A 13 -24.41 24.00 -30.70
C GLY A 13 -23.77 23.69 -29.36
N ILE A 14 -24.40 22.82 -28.58
CA ILE A 14 -23.75 22.16 -27.45
C ILE A 14 -22.81 21.13 -28.08
N ALA A 15 -21.52 21.45 -28.16
CA ALA A 15 -20.50 20.48 -28.51
C ALA A 15 -20.46 19.42 -27.40
N SER A 16 -21.12 18.28 -27.65
CA SER A 16 -20.91 17.09 -26.83
C SER A 16 -19.49 16.60 -27.11
N ALA A 17 -18.61 16.71 -26.12
CA ALA A 17 -17.29 16.12 -26.19
C ALA A 17 -17.46 14.59 -26.24
N THR A 18 -17.47 14.03 -27.46
CA THR A 18 -17.37 12.60 -27.67
C THR A 18 -15.97 12.17 -27.23
N ILE A 19 -15.89 11.24 -26.28
CA ILE A 19 -14.63 10.62 -25.88
C ILE A 19 -14.13 9.83 -27.10
N GLU A 20 -13.17 10.36 -27.84
CA GLU A 20 -12.48 9.61 -28.89
C GLU A 20 -11.59 8.56 -28.24
N LEU A 21 -11.97 7.29 -28.38
CA LEU A 21 -11.17 6.15 -27.93
C LEU A 21 -10.10 5.81 -28.97
N ASP A 22 -8.89 5.49 -28.49
CA ASP A 22 -7.77 5.13 -29.34
C ASP A 22 -7.90 3.67 -29.81
N GLN A 23 -8.31 3.48 -31.07
CA GLN A 23 -8.48 2.16 -31.68
C GLN A 23 -7.19 1.32 -31.70
N SER A 24 -6.01 1.96 -31.63
CA SER A 24 -4.74 1.24 -31.58
C SER A 24 -4.52 0.47 -30.28
N LEU A 25 -5.25 0.84 -29.21
CA LEU A 25 -5.15 0.22 -27.89
C LEU A 25 -6.21 -0.88 -27.64
N ASP A 26 -7.10 -1.15 -28.59
CA ASP A 26 -8.20 -2.13 -28.44
C ASP A 26 -7.69 -3.52 -28.05
N ALA A 27 -6.63 -4.00 -28.73
CA ALA A 27 -6.03 -5.29 -28.44
C ALA A 27 -5.42 -5.35 -27.02
N GLN A 28 -4.76 -4.27 -26.60
CA GLN A 28 -4.18 -4.17 -25.25
C GLN A 28 -5.26 -4.11 -24.18
N TRP A 29 -6.36 -3.39 -24.42
CA TRP A 29 -7.51 -3.33 -23.51
C TRP A 29 -8.16 -4.70 -23.33
N ILE A 30 -8.42 -5.43 -24.42
CA ILE A 30 -9.02 -6.77 -24.37
C ILE A 30 -8.12 -7.73 -23.60
N HIS A 31 -6.82 -7.72 -23.89
CA HIS A 31 -5.85 -8.55 -23.18
C HIS A 31 -5.80 -8.18 -21.69
N TRP A 32 -5.71 -6.89 -21.35
CA TRP A 32 -5.68 -6.42 -19.97
C TRP A 32 -6.94 -6.84 -19.19
N LYS A 33 -8.13 -6.73 -19.78
CA LYS A 33 -9.37 -7.19 -19.15
C LYS A 33 -9.32 -8.69 -18.86
N ALA A 34 -8.87 -9.50 -19.81
CA ALA A 34 -8.79 -10.95 -19.64
C ALA A 34 -7.80 -11.33 -18.53
N THR A 35 -6.61 -10.72 -18.52
CA THR A 35 -5.58 -10.94 -17.50
C THR A 35 -6.06 -10.63 -16.08
N HIS A 36 -6.87 -9.57 -15.92
CA HIS A 36 -7.35 -9.13 -14.60
C HIS A 36 -8.80 -9.53 -14.30
N GLY A 37 -9.38 -10.43 -15.10
CA GLY A 37 -10.75 -10.94 -14.89
C GLY A 37 -11.84 -9.86 -14.93
N LYS A 38 -11.64 -8.78 -15.69
CA LYS A 38 -12.55 -7.63 -15.71
C LYS A 38 -13.73 -7.87 -16.64
N GLN A 39 -14.93 -7.65 -16.13
CA GLN A 39 -16.18 -7.74 -16.88
C GLN A 39 -17.01 -6.47 -16.64
N TYR A 40 -17.57 -5.92 -17.72
CA TYR A 40 -18.35 -4.69 -17.68
C TYR A 40 -19.64 -4.85 -18.48
N GLY A 41 -20.69 -4.18 -18.03
CA GLY A 41 -21.90 -3.96 -18.82
C GLY A 41 -21.80 -2.64 -19.59
N MET A 42 -22.82 -1.78 -19.45
CA MET A 42 -22.91 -0.50 -20.17
C MET A 42 -21.75 0.49 -19.87
N ASN A 43 -21.02 0.29 -18.78
CA ASN A 43 -19.95 1.19 -18.33
C ASN A 43 -18.57 0.92 -18.97
N GLU A 44 -18.46 -0.04 -19.90
CA GLU A 44 -17.16 -0.43 -20.47
C GLU A 44 -16.44 0.75 -21.14
N GLY A 45 -17.15 1.56 -21.91
CA GLY A 45 -16.54 2.69 -22.64
C GLY A 45 -15.87 3.69 -21.69
N TRP A 46 -16.51 4.02 -20.57
CA TRP A 46 -15.93 4.89 -19.54
C TRP A 46 -14.71 4.25 -18.86
N ARG A 47 -14.80 2.96 -18.51
CA ARG A 47 -13.68 2.23 -17.88
C ARG A 47 -12.46 2.16 -18.78
N LYS A 48 -12.67 1.94 -20.08
CA LYS A 48 -11.61 1.98 -21.09
C LYS A 48 -11.01 3.37 -21.21
N ALA A 49 -11.80 4.44 -21.20
CA ALA A 49 -11.30 5.82 -21.24
C ALA A 49 -10.40 6.15 -20.03
N VAL A 50 -10.77 5.70 -18.83
CA VAL A 50 -9.93 5.83 -17.62
C VAL A 50 -8.63 5.06 -17.78
N TRP A 51 -8.69 3.83 -18.29
CA TRP A 51 -7.51 3.01 -18.56
C TRP A 51 -6.57 3.64 -19.59
N GLU A 52 -7.08 4.18 -20.69
CA GLU A 52 -6.27 4.88 -21.71
C GLU A 52 -5.60 6.14 -21.15
N LYS A 53 -6.31 6.90 -20.30
CA LYS A 53 -5.74 8.05 -19.59
C LYS A 53 -4.57 7.62 -18.71
N ASN A 54 -4.72 6.53 -17.96
CA ASN A 54 -3.67 5.99 -17.10
C ASN A 54 -2.48 5.45 -17.93
N MET A 55 -2.73 4.79 -19.06
CA MET A 55 -1.67 4.36 -20.00
C MET A 55 -0.83 5.55 -20.47
N LYS A 56 -1.47 6.62 -20.95
CA LYS A 56 -0.78 7.83 -21.44
C LYS A 56 0.09 8.48 -20.35
N MET A 57 -0.41 8.51 -19.11
CA MET A 57 0.33 9.00 -17.95
C MET A 57 1.57 8.13 -17.66
N ILE A 58 1.42 6.80 -17.64
CA ILE A 58 2.52 5.85 -17.42
C ILE A 58 3.61 6.02 -18.49
N GLU A 59 3.21 6.06 -19.76
CA GLU A 59 4.15 6.24 -20.88
C GLU A 59 4.89 7.56 -20.80
N GLN A 60 4.20 8.65 -20.45
CA GLN A 60 4.82 9.96 -20.27
C GLN A 60 5.83 9.95 -19.13
N HIS A 61 5.47 9.39 -17.98
CA HIS A 61 6.38 9.24 -16.85
C HIS A 61 7.63 8.44 -17.23
N ASN A 62 7.47 7.31 -17.94
CA ASN A 62 8.59 6.47 -18.34
C ASN A 62 9.49 7.15 -19.39
N ARG A 63 8.93 7.99 -20.27
CA ARG A 63 9.74 8.86 -21.15
C ARG A 63 10.57 9.85 -20.33
N GLU A 64 9.99 10.48 -19.31
CA GLU A 64 10.70 11.39 -18.41
C GLU A 64 11.77 10.67 -17.58
N GLN A 65 11.50 9.44 -17.13
CA GLN A 65 12.45 8.57 -16.45
C GLN A 65 13.67 8.30 -17.33
N SER A 66 13.47 7.99 -18.62
CA SER A 66 14.57 7.76 -19.57
C SER A 66 15.46 9.00 -19.80
N GLN A 67 14.94 10.20 -19.46
CA GLN A 67 15.66 11.47 -19.49
C GLN A 67 16.31 11.81 -18.13
N GLY A 68 16.26 10.89 -17.16
CA GLY A 68 16.83 11.08 -15.82
C GLY A 68 16.00 11.94 -14.87
N LYS A 69 14.72 12.23 -15.19
CA LYS A 69 13.86 13.07 -14.35
C LYS A 69 13.25 12.34 -13.15
N HIS A 70 13.14 11.01 -13.24
CA HIS A 70 12.57 10.14 -12.21
C HIS A 70 13.52 8.98 -11.90
N SER A 71 13.52 8.51 -10.65
CA SER A 71 14.35 7.40 -10.16
C SER A 71 13.66 6.04 -10.21
N PHE A 72 12.44 5.98 -10.75
CA PHE A 72 11.62 4.78 -10.84
C PHE A 72 10.81 4.79 -12.14
N THR A 73 10.31 3.63 -12.55
CA THR A 73 9.39 3.45 -13.67
C THR A 73 8.00 3.06 -13.18
N MET A 74 7.00 3.26 -14.04
CA MET A 74 5.63 2.85 -13.82
C MET A 74 5.21 1.77 -14.82
N ALA A 75 4.21 0.97 -14.45
CA ALA A 75 3.62 -0.02 -15.35
C ALA A 75 2.10 -0.14 -15.11
N MET A 76 1.40 -0.54 -16.16
CA MET A 76 -0.03 -0.85 -16.05
C MET A 76 -0.25 -2.09 -15.19
N ASN A 77 -1.26 -2.08 -14.33
CA ASN A 77 -1.60 -3.16 -13.41
C ASN A 77 -3.13 -3.30 -13.25
N GLY A 78 -3.59 -4.10 -12.30
CA GLY A 78 -5.01 -4.38 -12.06
C GLY A 78 -5.87 -3.17 -11.65
N PHE A 79 -5.25 -2.04 -11.31
CA PHE A 79 -5.92 -0.77 -10.97
C PHE A 79 -6.11 0.16 -12.17
N GLY A 80 -5.73 -0.28 -13.38
CA GLY A 80 -5.74 0.52 -14.60
C GLY A 80 -7.07 1.18 -14.96
N ASP A 81 -8.21 0.54 -14.66
CA ASP A 81 -9.55 1.05 -14.95
C ASP A 81 -10.17 1.91 -13.84
N MET A 82 -9.43 2.16 -12.76
CA MET A 82 -9.91 2.94 -11.62
C MET A 82 -9.49 4.41 -11.76
N THR A 83 -10.35 5.32 -11.31
CA THR A 83 -9.91 6.68 -11.01
C THR A 83 -9.04 6.68 -9.75
N ASN A 84 -8.26 7.74 -9.54
CA ASN A 84 -7.47 7.86 -8.31
C ASN A 84 -8.39 7.93 -7.07
N GLU A 85 -9.52 8.64 -7.17
CA GLU A 85 -10.52 8.70 -6.09
C GLU A 85 -11.10 7.33 -5.73
N GLU A 86 -11.51 6.55 -6.74
CA GLU A 86 -11.98 5.17 -6.53
C GLU A 86 -10.91 4.31 -5.86
N PHE A 87 -9.66 4.43 -6.34
CA PHE A 87 -8.54 3.69 -5.79
C PHE A 87 -8.29 4.02 -4.32
N ARG A 88 -8.21 5.32 -3.98
CA ARG A 88 -8.01 5.78 -2.61
C ARG A 88 -9.11 5.27 -1.69
N HIS A 89 -10.37 5.33 -2.13
CA HIS A 89 -11.49 4.86 -1.32
C HIS A 89 -11.45 3.33 -1.07
N MET A 90 -10.98 2.54 -2.05
CA MET A 90 -10.97 1.08 -1.95
C MET A 90 -9.72 0.49 -1.29
N MET A 91 -8.56 1.12 -1.47
CA MET A 91 -7.26 0.54 -1.11
C MET A 91 -6.58 1.23 0.07
N ASN A 92 -6.92 2.50 0.34
CA ASN A 92 -6.28 3.28 1.38
C ASN A 92 -7.19 3.28 2.61
N GLY A 93 -6.85 2.44 3.58
CA GLY A 93 -7.68 2.15 4.76
C GLY A 93 -7.02 2.52 6.08
N LEU A 94 -5.98 3.33 6.09
CA LEU A 94 -5.40 3.75 7.35
C LEU A 94 -6.30 4.80 8.02
N LYS A 95 -6.73 4.54 9.25
CA LYS A 95 -7.54 5.46 10.05
C LYS A 95 -6.71 6.03 11.19
N ILE A 96 -6.08 7.18 10.97
CA ILE A 96 -5.23 7.81 11.98
C ILE A 96 -6.08 8.28 13.16
N GLU A 97 -5.94 7.59 14.28
CA GLU A 97 -6.35 8.04 15.61
C GLU A 97 -5.08 8.26 16.46
N LYS A 98 -5.16 9.08 17.51
CA LYS A 98 -4.05 9.23 18.46
C LYS A 98 -3.83 7.90 19.19
N ASP A 99 -2.75 7.20 18.84
CA ASP A 99 -2.34 6.01 19.54
C ASP A 99 -1.54 6.36 20.81
N GLU A 100 -2.23 6.34 21.96
CA GLU A 100 -1.63 6.61 23.27
C GLU A 100 -1.19 5.34 24.02
N LYS A 101 -1.35 4.15 23.42
CA LYS A 101 -1.22 2.86 24.16
C LYS A 101 0.15 2.20 23.99
N GLY A 102 0.84 2.45 22.88
CA GLY A 102 2.17 1.90 22.60
C GLY A 102 3.26 2.57 23.44
N LYS A 103 4.20 1.77 23.98
CA LYS A 103 5.41 2.33 24.61
C LYS A 103 6.34 2.86 23.52
N MET A 104 7.09 3.92 23.79
CA MET A 104 8.11 4.39 22.86
C MET A 104 9.32 3.45 22.86
N PHE A 105 9.74 3.02 21.67
CA PHE A 105 10.95 2.24 21.47
C PHE A 105 12.17 3.04 21.90
N LYS A 106 13.00 2.41 22.73
CA LYS A 106 14.28 2.97 23.16
C LYS A 106 15.37 2.49 22.21
N ILE A 107 15.98 3.43 21.51
CA ILE A 107 17.05 3.14 20.56
C ILE A 107 18.23 2.49 21.32
N PRO A 108 18.60 1.24 21.01
CA PRO A 108 19.74 0.59 21.65
C PRO A 108 21.04 1.26 21.23
N PHE A 109 21.92 1.52 22.19
CA PHE A 109 23.20 2.21 21.98
C PHE A 109 24.27 1.19 21.55
N PHE A 110 24.24 0.71 20.30
CA PHE A 110 25.30 -0.17 19.76
C PHE A 110 25.59 0.11 18.26
N ALA A 111 26.84 -0.15 17.89
CA ALA A 111 27.56 0.37 16.71
C ALA A 111 27.41 -0.46 15.42
N ASP A 112 27.67 0.22 14.29
CA ASP A 112 27.72 -0.18 12.88
C ASP A 112 26.51 -0.94 12.32
N ILE A 113 25.44 -0.18 12.07
CA ILE A 113 24.19 -0.61 11.41
C ILE A 113 24.19 -0.20 9.91
N TYR A 114 25.37 -0.12 9.30
CA TYR A 114 25.54 0.23 7.87
C TYR A 114 25.30 -0.94 6.90
N VAL A 115 24.95 -2.12 7.41
CA VAL A 115 24.78 -3.31 6.56
C VAL A 115 23.35 -3.37 6.01
N PRO A 116 23.15 -3.47 4.68
CA PRO A 116 21.83 -3.67 4.09
C PRO A 116 21.12 -4.88 4.70
N VAL A 117 19.85 -4.71 5.04
CA VAL A 117 18.99 -5.76 5.59
C VAL A 117 17.93 -6.12 4.57
N ASP A 118 17.74 -7.40 4.29
CA ASP A 118 16.62 -7.93 3.51
C ASP A 118 16.04 -9.16 4.22
N ARG A 119 14.80 -9.04 4.72
CA ARG A 119 14.09 -10.12 5.42
C ARG A 119 12.80 -10.53 4.70
N ARG A 120 12.79 -10.60 3.37
CA ARG A 120 11.66 -11.16 2.60
C ARG A 120 11.20 -12.50 3.18
N GLN A 121 9.89 -12.61 3.46
CA GLN A 121 9.30 -13.79 4.07
C GLN A 121 8.43 -14.60 3.10
N THR A 122 7.52 -13.94 2.39
CA THR A 122 6.48 -14.54 1.54
C THR A 122 6.08 -13.57 0.42
N PRO A 123 5.49 -14.04 -0.70
CA PRO A 123 4.93 -13.18 -1.74
C PRO A 123 3.90 -12.18 -1.18
N ALA A 124 3.69 -11.06 -1.86
CA ALA A 124 2.60 -10.15 -1.54
C ALA A 124 1.26 -10.76 -1.95
N VAL A 125 0.28 -10.70 -1.05
CA VAL A 125 -1.09 -11.13 -1.31
C VAL A 125 -1.96 -9.89 -1.52
N SER A 126 -2.98 -10.01 -2.38
CA SER A 126 -3.95 -8.93 -2.62
C SER A 126 -5.27 -9.27 -1.92
N PRO A 127 -5.83 -8.37 -1.10
CA PRO A 127 -7.16 -8.56 -0.50
C PRO A 127 -8.30 -8.31 -1.48
N GLY A 128 -8.01 -8.06 -2.77
CA GLY A 128 -9.01 -7.57 -3.71
C GLY A 128 -9.43 -6.14 -3.37
N ARG A 129 -10.73 -5.87 -3.33
CA ARG A 129 -11.31 -4.52 -3.06
C ARG A 129 -11.60 -4.33 -1.58
N CYS A 130 -10.55 -4.22 -0.77
CA CYS A 130 -10.68 -4.06 0.68
C CYS A 130 -9.48 -3.28 1.23
N ALA A 131 -9.75 -2.24 2.03
CA ALA A 131 -8.73 -1.33 2.56
C ALA A 131 -8.04 -1.92 3.82
N SER A 132 -7.40 -3.09 3.63
CA SER A 132 -6.86 -3.94 4.70
C SER A 132 -5.34 -3.85 4.88
N GLY A 133 -4.67 -2.86 4.26
CA GLY A 133 -3.21 -2.69 4.37
C GLY A 133 -2.70 -2.64 5.82
N TRP A 134 -3.49 -2.08 6.74
CA TRP A 134 -3.21 -2.09 8.18
C TRP A 134 -3.13 -3.52 8.75
N ALA A 135 -4.02 -4.43 8.33
CA ALA A 135 -4.06 -5.80 8.82
C ALA A 135 -2.90 -6.63 8.27
N PHE A 136 -2.57 -6.49 6.97
CA PHE A 136 -1.38 -7.11 6.36
C PHE A 136 -0.07 -6.61 6.97
N SER A 137 0.00 -5.31 7.25
CA SER A 137 1.15 -4.71 7.92
C SER A 137 1.32 -5.30 9.33
N ALA A 138 0.23 -5.41 10.10
CA ALA A 138 0.25 -5.97 11.44
C ALA A 138 0.61 -7.46 11.46
N THR A 139 -0.02 -8.29 10.60
CA THR A 139 0.32 -9.72 10.53
C THR A 139 1.77 -9.91 10.12
N GLY A 140 2.26 -9.20 9.10
CA GLY A 140 3.65 -9.34 8.65
C GLY A 140 4.70 -8.97 9.71
N ALA A 141 4.43 -7.95 10.53
CA ALA A 141 5.29 -7.62 11.66
C ALA A 141 5.25 -8.73 12.73
N LEU A 142 4.05 -9.24 13.06
CA LEU A 142 3.87 -10.31 14.04
C LEU A 142 4.50 -11.64 13.57
N GLU A 143 4.38 -12.00 12.31
CA GLU A 143 5.05 -13.14 11.67
C GLU A 143 6.57 -13.03 11.83
N GLY A 144 7.14 -11.85 11.57
CA GLY A 144 8.56 -11.58 11.78
C GLY A 144 9.00 -11.76 13.24
N GLN A 145 8.19 -11.29 14.19
CA GLN A 145 8.47 -11.45 15.62
C GLN A 145 8.37 -12.91 16.07
N MET A 146 7.33 -13.63 15.65
CA MET A 146 7.16 -15.05 15.95
C MET A 146 8.28 -15.89 15.35
N PHE A 147 8.72 -15.60 14.13
CA PHE A 147 9.90 -16.24 13.53
C PHE A 147 11.16 -15.95 14.33
N ARG A 148 11.38 -14.70 14.76
CA ARG A 148 12.53 -14.33 15.61
C ARG A 148 12.55 -15.09 16.94
N LYS A 149 11.38 -15.30 17.56
CA LYS A 149 11.25 -15.99 18.86
C LYS A 149 11.34 -17.51 18.74
N THR A 150 10.75 -18.10 17.70
CA THR A 150 10.53 -19.56 17.61
C THR A 150 11.32 -20.26 16.52
N GLY A 151 11.88 -19.52 15.56
CA GLY A 151 12.51 -20.07 14.36
C GLY A 151 11.53 -20.64 13.32
N LYS A 152 10.21 -20.58 13.56
CA LYS A 152 9.19 -21.14 12.67
C LYS A 152 8.46 -20.04 11.91
N ARG A 153 8.28 -20.24 10.61
CA ARG A 153 7.45 -19.36 9.76
C ARG A 153 6.04 -19.90 9.71
N VAL A 154 5.08 -19.09 10.13
CA VAL A 154 3.65 -19.42 10.10
C VAL A 154 2.93 -18.20 9.54
N SER A 155 2.08 -18.41 8.53
CA SER A 155 1.25 -17.33 7.98
C SER A 155 0.09 -17.07 8.94
N LEU A 156 -0.10 -15.81 9.33
CA LEU A 156 -1.13 -15.42 10.29
C LEU A 156 -2.36 -14.87 9.57
N SER A 157 -3.54 -15.10 10.15
CA SER A 157 -4.80 -14.73 9.53
C SER A 157 -5.02 -13.23 9.51
N VAL A 158 -5.02 -12.66 8.31
CA VAL A 158 -5.46 -11.27 8.10
C VAL A 158 -6.97 -11.15 8.34
N GLN A 159 -7.75 -12.13 7.87
CA GLN A 159 -9.20 -12.12 8.04
C GLN A 159 -9.61 -12.09 9.52
N ASN A 160 -8.90 -12.83 10.39
CA ASN A 160 -9.16 -12.80 11.82
C ASN A 160 -9.07 -11.37 12.37
N LEU A 161 -8.10 -10.56 11.93
CA LEU A 161 -8.02 -9.15 12.33
C LEU A 161 -9.19 -8.33 11.77
N LEU A 162 -9.54 -8.52 10.49
CA LEU A 162 -10.64 -7.80 9.85
C LEU A 162 -11.98 -8.00 10.55
N ASP A 163 -12.24 -9.22 11.03
CA ASP A 163 -13.52 -9.57 11.64
C ASP A 163 -13.57 -9.27 13.13
N CYS A 164 -12.47 -9.46 13.85
CA CYS A 164 -12.50 -9.53 15.32
C CYS A 164 -11.96 -8.31 16.04
N SER A 165 -11.20 -7.43 15.37
CA SER A 165 -10.56 -6.28 16.01
C SER A 165 -11.42 -5.01 16.08
N TRP A 166 -12.71 -5.12 15.75
CA TRP A 166 -13.68 -4.03 15.85
C TRP A 166 -13.74 -3.37 17.24
N PRO A 167 -13.74 -4.12 18.36
CA PRO A 167 -13.75 -3.52 19.70
C PRO A 167 -12.49 -2.71 20.02
N GLN A 168 -11.41 -2.84 19.24
CA GLN A 168 -10.19 -2.06 19.40
C GLN A 168 -10.15 -0.80 18.52
N GLY A 169 -11.17 -0.57 17.68
CA GLY A 169 -11.28 0.62 16.83
C GLY A 169 -10.96 0.38 15.35
N ASN A 170 -10.74 -0.86 14.92
CA ASN A 170 -10.66 -1.18 13.49
C ASN A 170 -12.05 -1.38 12.90
N GLU A 171 -12.17 -1.29 11.58
CA GLU A 171 -13.46 -1.40 10.87
C GLU A 171 -13.36 -2.30 9.64
N GLY A 172 -12.58 -3.39 9.76
CA GLY A 172 -12.39 -4.35 8.67
C GLY A 172 -11.91 -3.69 7.38
N CYS A 173 -12.68 -3.86 6.31
CA CYS A 173 -12.37 -3.28 4.99
C CYS A 173 -12.58 -1.77 4.88
N ASN A 174 -13.19 -1.11 5.87
CA ASN A 174 -13.30 0.35 5.92
C ASN A 174 -12.05 0.99 6.53
N GLY A 175 -11.11 0.19 7.02
CA GLY A 175 -9.83 0.65 7.52
C GLY A 175 -9.55 0.33 8.98
N GLY A 176 -8.36 0.72 9.44
CA GLY A 176 -7.88 0.42 10.78
C GLY A 176 -6.43 0.85 10.99
N LEU A 177 -5.87 0.41 12.12
CA LEU A 177 -4.50 0.68 12.57
C LEU A 177 -3.81 -0.61 13.00
N MET A 178 -2.50 -0.66 12.74
CA MET A 178 -1.65 -1.78 13.13
C MET A 178 -1.58 -1.94 14.65
N SER A 179 -1.53 -0.84 15.41
CA SER A 179 -1.52 -0.89 16.88
C SER A 179 -2.84 -1.40 17.48
N ASN A 180 -3.98 -1.06 16.88
CA ASN A 180 -5.28 -1.64 17.27
C ASN A 180 -5.30 -3.15 17.01
N ALA A 181 -4.70 -3.61 15.91
CA ALA A 181 -4.52 -5.04 15.66
C ALA A 181 -3.64 -5.72 16.72
N PHE A 182 -2.50 -5.12 17.08
CA PHE A 182 -1.63 -5.65 18.15
C PHE A 182 -2.36 -5.68 19.51
N GLN A 183 -3.13 -4.64 19.81
CA GLN A 183 -3.95 -4.56 21.01
C GLN A 183 -5.06 -5.63 21.02
N TYR A 184 -5.66 -5.94 19.86
CA TYR A 184 -6.61 -7.04 19.72
C TYR A 184 -5.94 -8.36 20.06
N VAL A 185 -4.83 -8.71 19.40
CA VAL A 185 -4.15 -10.01 19.63
C VAL A 185 -3.74 -10.17 21.09
N LYS A 186 -3.28 -9.07 21.72
CA LYS A 186 -2.98 -9.04 23.15
C LYS A 186 -4.20 -9.34 24.03
N ASN A 187 -5.33 -8.69 23.77
CA ASN A 187 -6.55 -8.86 24.57
C ASN A 187 -7.25 -10.20 24.31
N ASN A 188 -7.21 -10.66 23.05
CA ASN A 188 -7.79 -11.92 22.59
C ASN A 188 -6.97 -13.14 23.08
N GLY A 189 -5.70 -12.93 23.43
CA GLY A 189 -4.79 -13.97 23.87
C GLY A 189 -4.23 -14.84 22.73
N GLY A 190 -4.43 -14.42 21.48
CA GLY A 190 -3.99 -15.19 20.32
C GLY A 190 -4.45 -14.61 18.98
N LEU A 191 -3.85 -15.13 17.90
CA LEU A 191 -4.26 -14.91 16.50
C LEU A 191 -4.16 -16.23 15.72
N ASP A 192 -5.18 -16.55 14.94
CA ASP A 192 -5.24 -17.78 14.15
C ASP A 192 -4.28 -17.77 12.96
N THR A 193 -3.97 -18.95 12.43
CA THR A 193 -3.23 -19.09 11.17
C THR A 193 -4.11 -18.72 9.97
N GLU A 194 -3.48 -18.30 8.87
CA GLU A 194 -4.16 -18.06 7.60
C GLU A 194 -4.91 -19.33 7.11
N GLU A 195 -4.30 -20.51 7.29
CA GLU A 195 -4.89 -21.79 6.87
C GLU A 195 -6.17 -22.14 7.64
N SER A 196 -6.23 -21.81 8.93
CA SER A 196 -7.35 -22.16 9.81
C SER A 196 -8.52 -21.19 9.74
N TYR A 197 -8.34 -20.00 9.16
CA TYR A 197 -9.35 -18.94 9.19
C TYR A 197 -9.65 -18.43 7.76
N PRO A 198 -10.68 -19.00 7.11
CA PRO A 198 -11.11 -18.59 5.76
C PRO A 198 -11.67 -17.17 5.69
N TYR A 199 -11.58 -16.51 4.53
CA TYR A 199 -12.17 -15.20 4.22
C TYR A 199 -13.70 -15.27 4.09
N ASP A 200 -14.41 -15.49 5.20
CA ASP A 200 -15.87 -15.56 5.22
C ASP A 200 -16.47 -15.25 6.60
N GLY A 201 -17.50 -14.40 6.64
CA GLY A 201 -18.43 -14.25 7.75
C GLY A 201 -17.97 -13.36 8.92
N PRO A 202 -18.70 -13.38 10.06
CA PRO A 202 -18.35 -12.61 11.26
C PRO A 202 -17.14 -13.20 12.00
N CYS A 203 -16.70 -12.57 13.09
CA CYS A 203 -15.58 -13.04 13.91
C CYS A 203 -15.71 -14.53 14.33
N LYS A 204 -14.71 -15.34 13.96
CA LYS A 204 -14.68 -16.81 14.09
C LYS A 204 -13.39 -17.32 14.76
N TYR A 205 -12.70 -16.47 15.55
CA TYR A 205 -11.47 -16.85 16.23
C TYR A 205 -11.62 -18.15 17.04
N ARG A 206 -10.64 -19.06 16.91
CA ARG A 206 -10.59 -20.33 17.64
C ARG A 206 -9.26 -20.50 18.35
N PRO A 207 -9.20 -20.47 19.70
CA PRO A 207 -7.95 -20.60 20.45
C PRO A 207 -7.11 -21.83 20.08
N GLU A 208 -7.74 -22.91 19.63
CA GLU A 208 -7.07 -24.15 19.20
C GLU A 208 -6.24 -23.98 17.92
N HIS A 209 -6.52 -22.95 17.13
CA HIS A 209 -5.83 -22.61 15.89
C HIS A 209 -4.88 -21.42 16.02
N SER A 210 -4.73 -20.90 17.25
CA SER A 210 -3.85 -19.77 17.53
C SER A 210 -2.38 -20.13 17.30
N ALA A 211 -1.67 -19.30 16.56
CA ALA A 211 -0.25 -19.48 16.27
C ALA A 211 0.63 -18.29 16.66
N ALA A 212 0.05 -17.20 17.15
CA ALA A 212 0.78 -16.03 17.61
C ALA A 212 0.11 -15.39 18.82
N ASN A 213 0.90 -14.75 19.68
CA ASN A 213 0.43 -13.94 20.79
C ASN A 213 1.18 -12.61 20.83
N VAL A 214 0.61 -11.62 21.52
CA VAL A 214 1.22 -10.30 21.71
C VAL A 214 1.17 -9.96 23.20
N THR A 215 2.30 -9.55 23.77
CA THR A 215 2.41 -9.14 25.18
C THR A 215 2.39 -7.62 25.33
N ALA A 216 2.99 -6.91 24.37
CA ALA A 216 3.01 -5.47 24.25
C ALA A 216 3.26 -5.07 22.79
N PHE A 217 3.24 -3.78 22.48
CA PHE A 217 3.72 -3.23 21.22
C PHE A 217 4.42 -1.91 21.49
N GLU A 218 5.36 -1.56 20.61
CA GLU A 218 6.16 -0.35 20.74
C GLU A 218 6.03 0.52 19.50
N ASN A 219 5.91 1.83 19.74
CA ASN A 219 5.90 2.88 18.73
C ASN A 219 7.32 3.38 18.53
N ILE A 220 7.73 3.55 17.29
CA ILE A 220 9.06 4.03 16.93
C ILE A 220 9.03 5.57 16.91
N PRO A 221 10.04 6.25 17.45
CA PRO A 221 10.20 7.69 17.27
C PRO A 221 10.11 8.08 15.80
N GLN A 222 9.51 9.24 15.51
CA GLN A 222 9.28 9.73 14.15
C GLN A 222 10.57 10.22 13.47
N GLN A 223 11.54 9.32 13.32
CA GLN A 223 12.89 9.55 12.83
C GLN A 223 13.32 8.33 12.01
N GLU A 224 13.80 8.56 10.79
CA GLU A 224 14.29 7.48 9.91
C GLU A 224 15.42 6.67 10.55
N GLU A 225 16.28 7.32 11.35
CA GLU A 225 17.32 6.65 12.12
C GLU A 225 16.73 5.65 13.12
N ALA A 226 15.69 6.04 13.87
CA ALA A 226 15.04 5.15 14.82
C ALA A 226 14.36 3.97 14.11
N LEU A 227 13.74 4.21 12.95
CA LEU A 227 13.18 3.16 12.10
C LEU A 227 14.26 2.20 11.61
N MET A 228 15.42 2.71 11.18
CA MET A 228 16.54 1.90 10.71
C MET A 228 17.04 0.98 11.81
N MET A 229 17.23 1.53 13.02
CA MET A 229 17.64 0.79 14.21
C MET A 229 16.63 -0.30 14.58
N ALA A 230 15.32 0.02 14.53
CA ALA A 230 14.26 -0.96 14.79
C ALA A 230 14.25 -2.07 13.73
N VAL A 231 14.33 -1.73 12.44
CA VAL A 231 14.39 -2.72 11.35
C VAL A 231 15.60 -3.63 11.51
N ALA A 232 16.78 -3.09 11.81
CA ALA A 232 18.00 -3.88 11.99
C ALA A 232 17.87 -4.89 13.16
N ASN A 233 17.41 -4.43 14.32
CA ASN A 233 17.45 -5.19 15.56
C ASN A 233 16.19 -6.02 15.84
N MET A 234 15.03 -5.55 15.39
CA MET A 234 13.74 -6.12 15.79
C MET A 234 13.13 -7.03 14.75
N GLY A 235 13.32 -6.78 13.46
CA GLY A 235 12.60 -7.53 12.42
C GLY A 235 11.97 -6.59 11.41
N PRO A 236 11.04 -7.11 10.60
CA PRO A 236 10.09 -6.29 9.87
C PRO A 236 9.27 -5.40 10.80
N ILE A 237 9.01 -4.18 10.35
CA ILE A 237 8.33 -3.13 11.11
C ILE A 237 7.09 -2.70 10.35
N SER A 238 5.95 -2.61 11.03
CA SER A 238 4.74 -2.00 10.47
C SER A 238 4.95 -0.50 10.34
N ALA A 239 4.63 0.06 9.17
CA ALA A 239 4.69 1.49 8.91
C ALA A 239 3.46 1.95 8.15
N ALA A 240 3.18 3.25 8.19
CA ALA A 240 2.20 3.88 7.33
C ALA A 240 2.87 4.87 6.39
N ILE A 241 2.26 5.04 5.20
CA ILE A 241 2.74 5.96 4.17
C ILE A 241 1.59 6.74 3.52
N ASP A 242 1.92 7.83 2.85
CA ASP A 242 1.08 8.40 1.80
C ASP A 242 1.22 7.56 0.51
N ALA A 243 0.10 6.92 0.13
CA ALA A 243 -0.02 6.13 -1.09
C ALA A 243 -1.14 6.68 -2.00
N SER A 244 -1.46 7.97 -1.90
CA SER A 244 -2.54 8.62 -2.64
C SER A 244 -2.19 8.99 -4.08
N LEU A 245 -0.91 8.94 -4.45
CA LEU A 245 -0.42 9.38 -5.74
C LEU A 245 -0.53 8.28 -6.81
N ASP A 246 -0.86 8.69 -8.03
CA ASP A 246 -0.90 7.79 -9.19
C ASP A 246 0.47 7.19 -9.51
N THR A 247 1.54 7.92 -9.20
CA THR A 247 2.92 7.44 -9.33
C THR A 247 3.20 6.23 -8.45
N PHE A 248 2.63 6.19 -7.23
CA PHE A 248 2.72 5.03 -6.36
C PHE A 248 1.79 3.90 -6.81
N ARG A 249 0.54 4.24 -7.17
CA ARG A 249 -0.46 3.27 -7.68
C ARG A 249 0.06 2.43 -8.84
N PHE A 250 0.85 3.01 -9.73
CA PHE A 250 1.43 2.32 -10.88
C PHE A 250 2.94 2.10 -10.79
N TYR A 251 3.54 2.22 -9.61
CA TYR A 251 4.96 1.93 -9.42
C TYR A 251 5.32 0.53 -9.97
N LYS A 252 6.46 0.43 -10.67
CA LYS A 252 7.01 -0.85 -11.16
C LYS A 252 8.35 -1.21 -10.53
N GLU A 253 9.35 -0.38 -10.71
CA GLU A 253 10.71 -0.64 -10.21
C GLU A 253 11.53 0.64 -10.07
N GLY A 254 12.68 0.55 -9.38
CA GLY A 254 13.52 1.70 -9.04
C GLY A 254 13.22 2.27 -7.66
N ILE A 255 13.89 3.35 -7.27
CA ILE A 255 13.66 4.00 -5.96
C ILE A 255 12.52 4.98 -6.12
N TYR A 256 11.38 4.71 -5.48
CA TYR A 256 10.21 5.57 -5.47
C TYR A 256 10.53 6.86 -4.71
N TYR A 257 10.43 7.98 -5.43
CA TYR A 257 10.47 9.32 -4.88
C TYR A 257 9.55 10.24 -5.70
N ASP A 258 8.54 10.79 -5.06
CA ASP A 258 7.65 11.80 -5.66
C ASP A 258 7.56 13.02 -4.74
N PRO A 259 8.03 14.22 -5.15
CA PRO A 259 8.04 15.40 -4.28
C PRO A 259 6.65 15.83 -3.78
N LYS A 260 5.56 15.28 -4.34
CA LYS A 260 4.18 15.53 -3.88
C LYS A 260 3.75 14.63 -2.72
N CYS A 261 4.55 13.64 -2.35
CA CYS A 261 4.22 12.72 -1.27
C CYS A 261 4.21 13.45 0.07
N SER A 262 3.15 13.29 0.85
CA SER A 262 3.03 13.92 2.17
C SER A 262 3.72 13.09 3.24
N SER A 263 4.40 13.75 4.19
CA SER A 263 4.92 13.09 5.39
C SER A 263 3.89 12.99 6.52
N GLU A 264 2.71 13.58 6.33
CA GLU A 264 1.65 13.70 7.34
C GLU A 264 0.33 13.03 6.93
N ASP A 265 -0.04 13.08 5.64
CA ASP A 265 -1.32 12.57 5.12
C ASP A 265 -1.28 11.04 4.86
N LEU A 266 -0.89 10.28 5.88
CA LEU A 266 -0.75 8.82 5.76
C LEU A 266 -2.11 8.17 5.55
N ASN A 267 -2.16 7.19 4.65
CA ASN A 267 -3.42 6.59 4.24
C ASN A 267 -3.31 5.09 3.94
N HIS A 268 -2.10 4.51 3.96
CA HIS A 268 -1.87 3.10 3.67
C HIS A 268 -0.87 2.45 4.63
N GLY A 269 -1.20 1.24 5.11
CA GLY A 269 -0.33 0.43 5.96
C GLY A 269 0.55 -0.51 5.14
N VAL A 270 1.85 -0.50 5.40
CA VAL A 270 2.88 -1.29 4.70
C VAL A 270 3.84 -1.92 5.70
N LEU A 271 4.71 -2.83 5.23
CA LEU A 271 5.69 -3.50 6.08
C LEU A 271 7.11 -3.20 5.60
N VAL A 272 7.91 -2.51 6.42
CA VAL A 272 9.33 -2.29 6.16
C VAL A 272 10.08 -3.57 6.51
N VAL A 273 10.64 -4.25 5.51
CA VAL A 273 11.33 -5.55 5.67
C VAL A 273 12.85 -5.42 5.59
N GLY A 274 13.35 -4.22 5.31
CA GLY A 274 14.76 -4.00 5.05
C GLY A 274 15.09 -2.58 4.61
N TYR A 275 16.37 -2.34 4.36
CA TYR A 275 16.90 -1.12 3.76
C TYR A 275 18.24 -1.40 3.08
N GLY A 276 18.66 -0.52 2.18
CA GLY A 276 19.94 -0.62 1.50
C GLY A 276 20.23 0.59 0.63
N PHE A 277 21.16 0.45 -0.31
CA PHE A 277 21.48 1.47 -1.30
C PHE A 277 21.74 0.86 -2.68
N GLN A 278 21.60 1.67 -3.73
CA GLN A 278 21.96 1.28 -5.11
C GLN A 278 23.32 1.88 -5.49
N GLY A 279 24.22 1.06 -6.03
CA GLY A 279 25.54 1.54 -6.44
C GLY A 279 26.38 2.04 -5.26
N LYS A 280 26.70 3.35 -5.25
CA LYS A 280 27.46 3.99 -4.17
C LYS A 280 26.51 4.56 -3.13
N GLU A 281 26.85 4.36 -1.86
CA GLU A 281 26.11 4.93 -0.75
C GLU A 281 26.09 6.47 -0.86
N SER A 282 24.90 7.01 -1.08
CA SER A 282 24.60 8.43 -1.23
C SER A 282 23.10 8.61 -0.99
N ASP A 283 22.67 9.77 -0.49
CA ASP A 283 21.29 9.95 -0.02
C ASP A 283 20.25 9.71 -1.11
N ASN A 284 20.58 10.02 -2.37
CA ASN A 284 19.68 9.76 -3.51
C ASN A 284 19.65 8.31 -3.99
N GLN A 285 20.43 7.41 -3.37
CA GLN A 285 20.52 6.00 -3.72
C GLN A 285 20.09 5.07 -2.58
N LYS A 286 19.83 5.59 -1.38
CA LYS A 286 19.34 4.81 -0.24
C LYS A 286 17.85 4.52 -0.37
N TYR A 287 17.44 3.34 0.09
CA TYR A 287 16.04 2.94 0.06
C TYR A 287 15.64 2.11 1.27
N TRP A 288 14.38 2.26 1.67
CA TRP A 288 13.62 1.28 2.44
C TRP A 288 13.11 0.19 1.50
N PHE A 289 13.24 -1.06 1.91
CA PHE A 289 12.62 -2.18 1.20
C PHE A 289 11.29 -2.53 1.87
N VAL A 290 10.20 -2.30 1.15
CA VAL A 290 8.84 -2.28 1.71
C VAL A 290 7.97 -3.30 1.00
N LYS A 291 7.32 -4.16 1.77
CA LYS A 291 6.31 -5.11 1.30
C LYS A 291 4.95 -4.42 1.29
N ASN A 292 4.26 -4.49 0.15
CA ASN A 292 2.90 -4.01 -0.03
C ASN A 292 1.88 -5.17 0.05
N SER A 293 0.60 -4.85 0.06
CA SER A 293 -0.53 -5.79 0.12
C SER A 293 -1.47 -5.65 -1.08
N TRP A 294 -0.93 -5.33 -2.26
CA TRP A 294 -1.70 -5.14 -3.50
C TRP A 294 -1.46 -6.26 -4.52
N GLY A 295 -0.93 -7.39 -4.07
CA GLY A 295 -0.57 -8.54 -4.90
C GLY A 295 0.79 -8.40 -5.59
N ALA A 296 1.28 -9.51 -6.15
CA ALA A 296 2.59 -9.60 -6.77
C ALA A 296 2.68 -8.83 -8.11
N ASP A 297 1.56 -8.60 -8.80
CA ASP A 297 1.53 -7.88 -10.08
C ASP A 297 1.86 -6.39 -9.92
N TRP A 298 1.72 -5.85 -8.71
CA TRP A 298 2.09 -4.47 -8.38
C TRP A 298 3.57 -4.37 -8.01
N GLY A 299 4.28 -3.36 -8.51
CA GLY A 299 5.68 -3.11 -8.16
C GLY A 299 6.64 -4.24 -8.54
N MET A 300 7.62 -4.45 -7.65
CA MET A 300 8.64 -5.48 -7.75
C MET A 300 8.17 -6.74 -7.01
N ASP A 301 7.32 -7.54 -7.65
CA ASP A 301 6.69 -8.73 -7.05
C ASP A 301 5.95 -8.42 -5.74
N GLY A 302 5.27 -7.26 -5.71
CA GLY A 302 4.56 -6.74 -4.54
C GLY A 302 5.40 -5.92 -3.57
N TYR A 303 6.66 -5.63 -3.92
CA TYR A 303 7.56 -4.78 -3.13
C TYR A 303 7.83 -3.44 -3.81
N VAL A 304 8.26 -2.47 -3.01
CA VAL A 304 8.73 -1.16 -3.45
C VAL A 304 10.01 -0.79 -2.71
N LYS A 305 10.93 -0.15 -3.42
CA LYS A 305 12.06 0.56 -2.82
C LYS A 305 11.63 2.00 -2.60
N MET A 306 11.35 2.42 -1.37
CA MET A 306 11.01 3.82 -1.07
C MET A 306 12.28 4.59 -0.73
N ALA A 307 12.37 5.85 -1.14
CA ALA A 307 13.48 6.73 -0.75
C ALA A 307 13.71 6.73 0.77
N LYS A 308 14.97 6.57 1.18
CA LYS A 308 15.42 6.62 2.59
C LYS A 308 16.37 7.80 2.80
N ASP A 309 16.30 8.41 3.98
CA ASP A 309 17.08 9.60 4.39
C ASP A 309 16.82 10.80 3.48
N ARG A 310 15.54 10.99 3.11
CA ARG A 310 15.09 12.05 2.20
C ARG A 310 13.85 12.73 2.77
N ASP A 311 14.06 13.37 3.92
CA ASP A 311 13.07 14.14 4.66
C ASP A 311 11.82 13.33 5.05
N ASN A 312 12.01 12.09 5.55
CA ASN A 312 10.91 11.20 5.93
C ASN A 312 9.89 11.06 4.79
N HIS A 313 10.40 10.69 3.62
CA HIS A 313 9.63 10.65 2.38
C HIS A 313 8.36 9.80 2.51
N CYS A 314 7.22 10.34 2.06
CA CYS A 314 5.89 9.73 2.22
C CYS A 314 5.50 9.39 3.66
N GLY A 315 6.22 9.91 4.66
CA GLY A 315 5.93 9.70 6.08
C GLY A 315 6.24 8.30 6.59
N ILE A 316 7.15 7.57 5.93
CA ILE A 316 7.49 6.18 6.27
C ILE A 316 7.86 5.95 7.75
N ALA A 317 8.43 6.95 8.43
CA ALA A 317 8.76 6.91 9.85
C ALA A 317 7.74 7.64 10.74
N THR A 318 6.72 8.31 10.18
CA THR A 318 5.72 9.09 10.93
C THR A 318 4.84 8.21 11.82
N MET A 319 4.51 7.01 11.37
CA MET A 319 3.73 6.04 12.15
C MET A 319 4.28 4.65 11.90
N ALA A 320 5.27 4.27 12.70
CA ALA A 320 5.89 2.96 12.66
C ALA A 320 5.83 2.28 14.04
N SER A 321 5.53 0.99 14.05
CA SER A 321 5.38 0.21 15.27
C SER A 321 5.64 -1.29 15.04
N PHE A 322 5.85 -2.02 16.12
CA PHE A 322 6.02 -3.47 16.06
C PHE A 322 5.49 -4.15 17.35
N PRO A 323 5.01 -5.41 17.25
CA PRO A 323 4.56 -6.15 18.42
C PRO A 323 5.73 -6.76 19.19
N ILE A 324 5.50 -7.07 20.47
CA ILE A 324 6.38 -7.82 21.36
C ILE A 324 5.72 -9.17 21.65
N VAL A 325 6.46 -10.25 21.44
CA VAL A 325 5.99 -11.64 21.57
C VAL A 325 6.71 -12.40 22.66
#